data_AF-X1GXG2-F1
#
_entry.id   AF-X1GXG2-F1
#
_cell.length_a   1.000
_cell.length_b   1.000
_cell.length_c   1.000
_cell.angle_alpha   90.00
_cell.angle_beta   90.00
_cell.angle_gamma   90.00
#
_symmetry.space_group_name_H-M   'P 1'
#
loop_
_entity.id
_entity.type
_entity.pdbx_description
1 polymer ?
#
loop_
_entity_poly.entity_id
_entity_poly.type
_entity_poly.pdbx_seq_one_letter_code
_entity_poly.pdbx_strand_id
1 'polypeptide(L)'
;GLNSPLYNLEQFLDLEEKDRNEQIKELNESVIQKLLKIKVIALSTTSKILHTLYPKIIPMIDNPLQNKYRDKINNVWTEKQADEIFIDFYNNLKMGSNRENLNYIFDKLLENNIQHLSKIRIFDIIWWSYLKAEKLREEKGIDWNSI
;
A
#
# COMPACT_ATOMS: atom_id res chain seq x y z
N GLY A 1 -18.20 -19.22 3.90
CA GLY A 1 -18.30 -17.88 4.51
C GLY A 1 -16.91 -17.31 4.53
N LEU A 2 -16.72 -16.09 4.03
CA LEU A 2 -15.41 -15.43 4.03
C LEU A 2 -15.05 -15.09 5.49
N ASN A 3 -14.14 -15.86 6.06
CA ASN A 3 -13.54 -15.54 7.35
C ASN A 3 -12.81 -14.19 7.21
N SER A 4 -12.98 -13.32 8.22
CA SER A 4 -12.21 -12.08 8.40
C SER A 4 -10.74 -12.25 8.01
N PRO A 5 -10.04 -11.26 7.42
CA PRO A 5 -8.59 -11.39 7.28
C PRO A 5 -8.02 -11.44 8.69
N LEU A 6 -7.60 -12.63 9.12
CA LEU A 6 -7.16 -12.94 10.47
C LEU A 6 -5.80 -12.30 10.83
N TYR A 7 -5.21 -11.56 9.88
CA TYR A 7 -3.88 -11.00 9.98
C TYR A 7 -3.90 -9.47 10.02
N ASN A 8 -3.16 -8.90 10.97
CA ASN A 8 -2.63 -7.55 10.84
C ASN A 8 -1.42 -7.55 9.88
N LEU A 9 -0.94 -6.37 9.49
CA LEU A 9 0.19 -6.24 8.56
C LEU A 9 1.40 -7.10 8.96
N GLU A 10 1.81 -7.09 10.22
CA GLU A 10 3.00 -7.83 10.66
C GLU A 10 2.82 -9.33 10.47
N GLN A 11 1.69 -9.86 10.95
CA GLN A 11 1.40 -11.29 10.80
C GLN A 11 1.35 -11.70 9.34
N PHE A 12 0.83 -10.83 8.47
CA PHE A 12 0.78 -11.08 7.03
C PHE A 12 2.16 -11.04 6.36
N LEU A 13 3.03 -10.10 6.77
CA LEU A 13 4.40 -10.01 6.26
C LEU A 13 5.27 -11.17 6.74
N ASP A 14 4.97 -11.74 7.90
CA ASP A 14 5.68 -12.89 8.48
C ASP A 14 5.26 -14.24 7.91
N LEU A 15 4.19 -14.29 7.10
CA LEU A 15 3.85 -15.50 6.34
C LEU A 15 4.96 -15.86 5.35
N GLU A 16 5.10 -17.17 5.12
CA GLU A 16 5.87 -17.71 4.01
C GLU A 16 5.44 -17.05 2.70
N GLU A 17 6.40 -16.78 1.82
CA GLU A 17 6.13 -16.04 0.58
C GLU A 17 5.06 -16.72 -0.28
N LYS A 18 5.12 -18.06 -0.36
CA LYS A 18 4.12 -18.85 -1.09
C LYS A 18 2.71 -18.61 -0.55
N ASP A 19 2.53 -18.70 0.77
CA ASP A 19 1.23 -18.58 1.42
C ASP A 19 0.67 -17.15 1.31
N ARG A 20 1.54 -16.15 1.46
CA ARG A 20 1.18 -14.74 1.27
C ARG A 20 0.71 -14.48 -0.16
N ASN A 21 1.47 -14.95 -1.15
CA ASN A 21 1.15 -14.76 -2.56
C ASN A 21 -0.13 -15.49 -2.95
N GLU A 22 -0.39 -16.67 -2.38
CA GLU A 22 -1.64 -17.41 -2.56
C GLU A 22 -2.85 -16.63 -2.02
N GLN A 23 -2.75 -16.06 -0.81
CA GLN A 23 -3.81 -15.21 -0.24
C GLN A 23 -4.06 -13.95 -1.09
N ILE A 24 -3.02 -13.33 -1.64
CA ILE A 24 -3.18 -12.16 -2.53
C ILE A 24 -3.89 -12.56 -3.83
N LYS A 25 -3.53 -13.71 -4.41
CA LYS A 25 -4.20 -14.25 -5.59
C LYS A 25 -5.66 -14.56 -5.32
N GLU A 26 -5.96 -15.19 -4.18
CA GLU A 26 -7.34 -15.45 -3.77
C GLU A 26 -8.14 -14.15 -3.61
N LEU A 27 -7.59 -13.12 -2.95
CA LEU A 27 -8.21 -11.80 -2.85
C LEU A 27 -8.45 -11.19 -4.23
N ASN A 28 -7.49 -11.33 -5.14
CA ASN A 28 -7.58 -10.82 -6.49
C ASN A 28 -8.74 -11.48 -7.26
N GLU A 29 -8.76 -12.81 -7.31
CA GLU A 29 -9.76 -13.59 -8.03
C GLU A 29 -11.17 -13.45 -7.43
N SER A 30 -11.25 -13.50 -6.10
CA SER A 30 -12.54 -13.53 -5.41
C SER A 30 -13.18 -12.15 -5.26
N VAL A 31 -12.39 -11.08 -5.19
CA VAL A 31 -12.89 -9.72 -4.92
C VAL A 31 -12.41 -8.70 -5.95
N ILE A 32 -11.11 -8.51 -6.14
CA ILE A 32 -10.58 -7.38 -6.94
C ILE A 32 -11.05 -7.47 -8.39
N GLN A 33 -10.90 -8.62 -9.04
CA GLN A 33 -11.30 -8.81 -10.43
C GLN A 33 -12.82 -8.67 -10.62
N LYS A 34 -13.63 -8.96 -9.59
CA LYS A 34 -15.07 -8.72 -9.64
C LYS A 34 -15.40 -7.23 -9.58
N LEU A 35 -14.68 -6.48 -8.74
CA LEU A 35 -14.81 -5.03 -8.66
C LEU A 35 -14.37 -4.36 -9.97
N LEU A 36 -13.23 -4.77 -10.54
CA LEU A 36 -12.71 -4.22 -11.80
C LEU A 36 -13.60 -4.51 -13.03
N LYS A 37 -14.45 -5.53 -12.98
CA LYS A 37 -15.45 -5.77 -14.04
C LYS A 37 -16.54 -4.68 -14.09
N ILE A 38 -16.71 -3.91 -13.02
CA ILE A 38 -17.64 -2.77 -13.00
C ILE A 38 -16.95 -1.61 -13.71
N LYS A 39 -17.48 -1.21 -14.87
CA LYS A 39 -16.87 -0.26 -15.84
C LYS A 39 -16.30 1.04 -15.24
N VAL A 40 -16.84 1.51 -14.12
CA VAL A 40 -16.46 2.78 -13.47
C VAL A 40 -15.42 2.57 -12.35
N ILE A 41 -15.18 1.34 -11.92
CA ILE A 41 -14.28 1.01 -10.82
C ILE A 41 -12.90 0.65 -11.37
N ALA A 42 -11.94 1.56 -11.20
CA ALA A 42 -10.52 1.32 -11.42
C ALA A 42 -9.86 0.71 -10.18
N LEU A 43 -8.61 0.24 -10.31
CA LEU A 43 -7.83 -0.32 -9.20
C LEU A 43 -7.70 0.66 -8.03
N SER A 44 -7.57 1.96 -8.29
CA SER A 44 -7.50 2.98 -7.24
C SER A 44 -8.79 3.13 -6.45
N THR A 45 -9.94 2.88 -7.06
CA THR A 45 -11.23 2.83 -6.35
C THR A 45 -11.36 1.52 -5.59
N THR A 46 -10.95 0.40 -6.20
CA THR A 46 -10.95 -0.92 -5.56
C THR A 46 -10.10 -0.94 -4.29
N SER A 47 -8.85 -0.48 -4.37
CA SER A 47 -7.94 -0.45 -3.23
C SER A 47 -8.45 0.47 -2.11
N LYS A 48 -9.09 1.59 -2.43
CA LYS A 48 -9.76 2.47 -1.45
C LYS A 48 -10.91 1.77 -0.73
N ILE A 49 -11.76 1.05 -1.45
CA ILE A 49 -12.86 0.27 -0.86
C ILE A 49 -12.28 -0.77 0.11
N LEU A 50 -11.30 -1.55 -0.35
CA LEU A 50 -10.67 -2.59 0.46
C LEU A 50 -9.90 -2.02 1.66
N HIS A 51 -9.18 -0.91 1.49
CA HIS A 51 -8.51 -0.19 2.57
C HIS A 51 -9.49 0.32 3.61
N THR A 52 -10.67 0.79 3.19
CA THR A 52 -11.71 1.24 4.12
C THR A 52 -12.23 0.09 4.99
N LEU A 53 -12.41 -1.09 4.38
CA LEU A 53 -12.86 -2.29 5.09
C LEU A 53 -11.77 -2.93 5.95
N TYR A 54 -10.52 -2.88 5.48
CA TYR A 54 -9.38 -3.59 6.08
C TYR A 54 -8.12 -2.70 6.17
N PRO A 55 -8.19 -1.57 6.89
CA PRO A 55 -7.13 -0.55 6.93
C PRO A 55 -5.86 -1.00 7.65
N LYS A 56 -5.89 -2.17 8.30
CA LYS A 56 -4.74 -2.74 9.02
C LYS A 56 -3.80 -3.54 8.14
N ILE A 57 -4.20 -3.83 6.89
CA ILE A 57 -3.47 -4.72 5.99
C ILE A 57 -3.51 -4.24 4.55
N ILE A 58 -4.66 -3.77 4.05
CA ILE A 58 -4.80 -3.36 2.66
C ILE A 58 -4.32 -1.91 2.47
N PRO A 59 -3.29 -1.65 1.63
CA PRO A 59 -2.85 -0.29 1.30
C PRO A 59 -3.81 0.45 0.37
N MET A 60 -3.70 1.78 0.36
CA MET A 60 -4.40 2.60 -0.62
C MET A 60 -3.53 2.81 -1.87
N ILE A 61 -3.77 2.00 -2.90
CA ILE A 61 -3.03 2.07 -4.16
C ILE A 61 -3.70 3.05 -5.12
N ASP A 62 -3.50 4.34 -4.89
CA ASP A 62 -4.13 5.41 -5.65
C ASP A 62 -3.43 5.69 -7.00
N ASN A 63 -4.06 6.53 -7.84
CA ASN A 63 -3.51 6.83 -9.18
C ASN A 63 -2.10 7.46 -9.11
N PRO A 64 -1.82 8.44 -8.22
CA PRO A 64 -0.47 8.94 -7.99
C PRO A 64 0.58 7.86 -7.65
N LEU A 65 0.30 6.96 -6.69
CA LEU A 65 1.21 5.85 -6.38
C LEU A 65 1.46 4.97 -7.60
N GLN A 66 0.38 4.55 -8.27
CA GLN A 66 0.46 3.70 -9.46
C GLN A 66 1.30 4.34 -10.57
N ASN A 67 1.07 5.63 -10.86
CA ASN A 67 1.83 6.36 -11.86
C ASN A 67 3.31 6.46 -11.48
N LYS A 68 3.61 6.88 -10.25
CA LYS A 68 5.01 7.02 -9.80
C LYS A 68 5.75 5.70 -9.86
N TYR A 69 5.12 4.61 -9.40
CA TYR A 69 5.71 3.29 -9.44
C TYR A 69 5.91 2.80 -10.87
N ARG A 70 4.93 2.99 -11.76
CA ARG A 70 5.06 2.65 -13.18
C ARG A 70 6.19 3.42 -13.85
N ASP A 71 6.32 4.71 -13.54
CA ASP A 71 7.30 5.58 -14.17
C ASP A 71 8.73 5.35 -13.65
N LYS A 72 8.88 4.93 -12.39
CA LYS A 72 10.21 4.83 -11.74
C LYS A 72 10.69 3.42 -11.46
N ILE A 73 9.79 2.44 -11.40
CA ILE A 73 10.12 1.09 -10.90
C ILE A 73 9.72 0.03 -11.93
N ASN A 74 8.44 -0.04 -12.31
CA ASN A 74 7.94 -1.09 -13.19
C ASN A 74 6.96 -0.57 -14.24
N ASN A 75 7.45 -0.24 -15.42
CA ASN A 75 6.64 0.32 -16.50
C ASN A 75 5.64 -0.66 -17.12
N VAL A 76 5.73 -1.97 -16.81
CA VAL A 76 4.79 -2.98 -17.31
C VAL A 76 3.58 -3.19 -16.41
N TRP A 77 3.49 -2.51 -15.26
CA TRP A 77 2.33 -2.60 -14.38
C TRP A 77 1.02 -2.25 -15.10
N THR A 78 0.09 -3.20 -15.09
CA THR A 78 -1.28 -3.00 -15.57
C THR A 78 -2.29 -3.32 -14.47
N GLU A 79 -3.41 -2.58 -14.42
CA GLU A 79 -4.48 -2.84 -13.44
C GLU A 79 -5.07 -4.26 -13.56
N LYS A 80 -4.83 -4.95 -14.68
CA LYS A 80 -5.25 -6.34 -14.88
C LYS A 80 -4.47 -7.32 -14.01
N GLN A 81 -3.24 -6.98 -13.64
CA GLN A 81 -2.33 -7.77 -12.79
C GLN A 81 -2.33 -7.25 -11.35
N ALA A 82 -3.52 -7.00 -10.80
CA ALA A 82 -3.64 -6.40 -9.48
C ALA A 82 -2.98 -7.23 -8.37
N ASP A 83 -3.02 -8.56 -8.46
CA ASP A 83 -2.28 -9.44 -7.56
C ASP A 83 -0.78 -9.17 -7.55
N GLU A 84 -0.15 -9.04 -8.73
CA GLU A 84 1.27 -8.71 -8.84
C GLU A 84 1.57 -7.34 -8.19
N ILE A 85 0.71 -6.34 -8.42
CA ILE A 85 0.85 -5.01 -7.81
C ILE A 85 0.83 -5.09 -6.27
N PHE A 86 -0.10 -5.87 -5.71
CA PHE A 86 -0.17 -6.08 -4.26
C PHE A 86 1.05 -6.87 -3.74
N ILE A 87 1.49 -7.91 -4.45
CA ILE A 87 2.69 -8.69 -4.10
C ILE A 87 3.92 -7.78 -4.04
N ASP A 88 4.14 -7.00 -5.09
CA ASP A 88 5.24 -6.04 -5.17
C ASP A 88 5.18 -5.04 -4.01
N PHE A 89 4.01 -4.51 -3.68
CA PHE A 89 3.84 -3.62 -2.54
C PHE A 89 4.32 -4.27 -1.22
N TYR A 90 3.84 -5.48 -0.90
CA TYR A 90 4.22 -6.13 0.36
C TYR A 90 5.68 -6.57 0.36
N ASN A 91 6.22 -6.99 -0.78
CA ASN A 91 7.64 -7.29 -0.93
C ASN A 91 8.49 -6.04 -0.68
N ASN A 92 8.09 -4.88 -1.22
CA ASN A 92 8.77 -3.61 -0.95
C ASN A 92 8.77 -3.25 0.54
N LEU A 93 7.69 -3.54 1.27
CA LEU A 93 7.68 -3.35 2.73
C LEU A 93 8.68 -4.27 3.43
N LYS A 94 8.90 -5.50 2.94
CA LYS A 94 9.90 -6.43 3.51
C LYS A 94 11.34 -6.10 3.10
N MET A 95 11.54 -5.32 2.04
CA MET A 95 12.87 -5.04 1.51
C MET A 95 13.60 -3.95 2.30
N GLY A 96 14.86 -4.24 2.65
CA GLY A 96 15.78 -3.28 3.26
C GLY A 96 15.26 -2.67 4.57
N SER A 97 15.53 -1.39 4.78
CA SER A 97 15.13 -0.66 5.98
C SER A 97 13.66 -0.22 5.98
N ASN A 98 12.83 -0.61 4.99
CA ASN A 98 11.45 -0.10 4.90
C ASN A 98 10.59 -0.57 6.08
N ARG A 99 10.62 -1.87 6.40
CA ARG A 99 9.92 -2.44 7.57
C ARG A 99 10.44 -1.81 8.86
N GLU A 100 11.76 -1.70 8.99
CA GLU A 100 12.41 -1.14 10.18
C GLU A 100 12.04 0.33 10.39
N ASN A 101 12.07 1.16 9.35
CA ASN A 101 11.67 2.56 9.39
C ASN A 101 10.18 2.69 9.74
N LEU A 102 9.32 1.85 9.15
CA LEU A 102 7.89 1.87 9.46
C LEU A 102 7.61 1.46 10.92
N ASN A 103 8.35 0.47 11.42
CA ASN A 103 8.30 0.06 12.83
C ASN A 103 8.75 1.20 13.74
N TYR A 104 9.89 1.82 13.45
CA TYR A 104 10.41 2.95 14.20
C TYR A 104 9.41 4.11 14.29
N ILE A 105 8.82 4.51 13.16
CA ILE A 105 7.82 5.59 13.14
C ILE A 105 6.58 5.18 13.94
N PHE A 106 6.11 3.95 13.78
CA PHE A 106 4.97 3.43 14.54
C PHE A 106 5.23 3.46 16.04
N ASP A 107 6.39 2.98 16.50
CA ASP A 107 6.78 2.98 17.91
C ASP A 107 6.88 4.41 18.46
N LYS A 108 7.44 5.35 17.69
CA LYS A 108 7.46 6.77 18.06
C LYS A 108 6.09 7.39 18.18
N LEU A 109 5.14 7.01 17.32
CA LEU A 109 3.76 7.48 17.45
C LEU A 109 3.09 6.91 18.71
N LEU A 110 3.36 5.65 19.06
CA LEU A 110 2.88 5.04 20.31
C LEU A 110 3.45 5.74 21.55
N GLU A 111 4.76 6.03 21.57
CA GLU A 111 5.41 6.78 22.65
C GLU A 111 4.78 8.17 22.86
N ASN A 112 4.20 8.76 21.81
CA ASN A 112 3.53 10.06 21.83
C ASN A 112 1.99 9.96 21.96
N ASN A 113 1.46 8.80 22.39
CA ASN A 113 0.02 8.55 22.59
C ASN A 113 -0.84 8.61 21.31
N ILE A 114 -0.25 8.48 20.11
CA ILE A 114 -0.98 8.39 18.84
C ILE A 114 -1.21 6.91 18.51
N GLN A 115 -2.32 6.35 19.04
CA GLN A 115 -2.57 4.89 19.01
C GLN A 115 -3.53 4.43 17.90
N HIS A 116 -4.14 5.36 17.16
CA HIS A 116 -5.22 5.06 16.21
C HIS A 116 -4.74 4.82 14.76
N LEU A 117 -3.46 5.01 14.48
CA LEU A 117 -2.91 4.83 13.14
C LEU A 117 -2.36 3.42 12.96
N SER A 118 -2.85 2.68 11.97
CA SER A 118 -2.19 1.44 11.54
C SER A 118 -0.89 1.76 10.81
N LYS A 119 0.03 0.81 10.74
CA LYS A 119 1.25 0.92 9.92
C LYS A 119 0.96 1.20 8.45
N ILE A 120 -0.06 0.56 7.89
CA ILE A 120 -0.53 0.89 6.54
C ILE A 120 -0.96 2.36 6.44
N ARG A 121 -1.70 2.87 7.44
CA ARG A 121 -2.15 4.26 7.41
C ARG A 121 -0.99 5.25 7.53
N ILE A 122 0.02 4.91 8.34
CA ILE A 122 1.26 5.68 8.44
C ILE A 122 1.98 5.70 7.09
N PHE A 123 2.14 4.54 6.45
CA PHE A 123 2.72 4.44 5.11
C PHE A 123 1.96 5.33 4.11
N ASP A 124 0.63 5.24 4.06
CA ASP A 124 -0.18 6.06 3.17
C ASP A 124 0.09 7.57 3.41
N ILE A 125 0.08 8.02 4.67
CA ILE A 125 0.32 9.42 5.03
C ILE A 125 1.71 9.89 4.57
N ILE A 126 2.74 9.08 4.81
CA ILE A 126 4.12 9.40 4.41
C ILE A 126 4.22 9.48 2.90
N TRP A 127 3.65 8.50 2.19
CA TRP A 127 3.65 8.46 0.73
C TRP A 127 2.95 9.66 0.10
N TRP A 128 1.77 10.02 0.61
CA TRP A 128 1.06 11.23 0.18
C TRP A 128 1.87 12.50 0.44
N SER A 129 2.57 12.57 1.56
CA SER A 129 3.43 13.70 1.90
C SER A 129 4.62 13.81 0.95
N TYR A 130 5.25 12.68 0.61
CA TYR A 130 6.32 12.60 -0.38
C TYR A 130 5.86 13.09 -1.76
N LEU A 131 4.75 12.56 -2.28
CA LEU A 131 4.22 12.97 -3.58
C LEU A 131 3.88 14.47 -3.64
N LYS A 132 3.32 15.01 -2.55
CA LYS A 132 3.04 16.45 -2.44
C LYS A 132 4.33 17.26 -2.44
N ALA A 133 5.35 16.84 -1.71
CA ALA A 133 6.65 17.51 -1.67
C ALA A 133 7.33 17.52 -3.05
N GLU A 134 7.32 16.41 -3.77
CA GLU A 134 7.85 16.33 -5.13
C GLU A 134 7.13 17.26 -6.10
N LYS A 135 5.80 17.27 -6.07
CA LYS A 135 5.00 18.19 -6.89
C LYS A 135 5.36 19.65 -6.60
N LEU A 136 5.51 20.01 -5.33
CA LEU A 136 5.90 21.37 -4.94
C LEU A 136 7.33 21.73 -5.38
N ARG A 137 8.26 20.78 -5.38
CA ARG A 137 9.61 20.97 -5.91
C ARG A 137 9.57 21.28 -7.42
N GLU A 138 8.78 20.52 -8.18
CA GLU A 138 8.63 20.71 -9.63
C GLU A 138 7.93 22.04 -9.97
N GLU A 139 6.85 22.39 -9.25
CA GLU A 139 6.06 23.60 -9.54
C GLU A 139 6.72 24.90 -9.04
N LYS A 140 7.41 24.84 -7.90
CA LYS A 140 7.88 26.05 -7.18
C LYS A 140 9.39 26.11 -6.97
N GLY A 141 10.14 25.10 -7.43
CA GLY A 141 11.58 25.02 -7.22
C GLY A 141 11.99 24.89 -5.76
N ILE A 142 11.10 24.42 -4.88
CA ILE A 142 11.40 24.26 -3.45
C ILE A 142 12.32 23.04 -3.28
N ASP A 143 13.54 23.27 -2.82
CA ASP A 143 14.44 22.19 -2.43
C ASP A 143 14.07 21.69 -1.02
N TRP A 144 13.66 20.43 -0.94
CA TRP A 144 13.25 19.76 0.31
C TRP A 144 14.37 18.87 0.89
N ASN A 145 15.63 19.03 0.47
CA ASN A 145 16.79 18.33 1.05
C ASN A 145 17.06 18.62 2.55
N SER A 146 16.15 19.31 3.24
CA SER A 146 16.30 19.79 4.62
C SER A 146 15.23 19.29 5.60
N ILE A 147 14.45 18.26 5.25
CA ILE A 147 13.52 17.58 6.19
C ILE A 147 13.97 16.14 6.39
#